data_AF-A0A853GT30-F1
#
_entry.id   AF-A0A853GT30-F1
#
_cell.length_a   1.000
_cell.length_b   1.000
_cell.length_c   1.000
_cell.angle_alpha   90.00
_cell.angle_beta   90.00
_cell.angle_gamma   90.00
#
_symmetry.space_group_name_H-M   'P 1'
#
loop_
_entity.id
_entity.type
_entity.pdbx_description
1 polymer ?
#
loop_
_entity_poly.entity_id
_entity_poly.type
_entity_poly.pdbx_seq_one_letter_code
_entity_poly.pdbx_strand_id
1 'polypeptide(L)' 'MNAATQLAMFIVVTAFVFYVQFADPNQMTHFLKNIAIAGGLLQVAVYGAGGLGLDALRSLRSQTA' A
#
# COMPACT_ATOMS: atom_id res chain seq x y z
N MET A 1 -11.31 -7.15 7.67
CA MET A 1 -10.45 -6.12 7.04
C MET A 1 -9.00 -6.54 7.26
N ASN A 2 -8.18 -6.62 6.22
CA ASN A 2 -6.76 -6.96 6.36
C ASN A 2 -5.92 -5.71 6.63
N ALA A 3 -4.67 -5.91 7.05
CA ALA A 3 -3.75 -4.81 7.37
C ALA A 3 -3.53 -3.86 6.17
N ALA A 4 -3.52 -4.40 4.95
CA ALA A 4 -3.39 -3.60 3.73
C ALA A 4 -4.58 -2.65 3.53
N THR A 5 -5.82 -3.08 3.76
CA THR A 5 -7.00 -2.20 3.71
C THR A 5 -6.90 -1.08 4.75
N GLN A 6 -6.49 -1.39 5.98
CA GLN A 6 -6.39 -0.42 7.07
C GLN A 6 -5.33 0.65 6.76
N LEU A 7 -4.16 0.23 6.27
CA LEU A 7 -3.08 1.12 5.84
C LEU A 7 -3.47 1.98 4.64
N ALA A 8 -4.14 1.39 3.64
CA ALA A 8 -4.60 2.15 2.47
C ALA A 8 -5.54 3.30 2.88
N MET A 9 -6.53 3.03 3.74
CA MET A 9 -7.43 4.08 4.26
C MET A 9 -6.67 5.14 5.04
N PHE A 10 -5.76 4.74 5.93
CA PHE A 10 -4.94 5.68 6.69
C PHE A 10 -4.10 6.59 5.79
N ILE A 11 -3.49 6.04 4.73
CA ILE A 11 -2.68 6.80 3.79
C ILE A 11 -3.53 7.77 2.98
N VAL A 12 -4.73 7.37 2.55
CA VAL A 12 -5.67 8.26 1.86
C VAL A 12 -6.04 9.43 2.79
N VAL A 13 -6.46 9.15 4.03
CA VAL A 13 -6.83 10.20 4.98
C VAL A 13 -5.66 11.16 5.22
N THR A 14 -4.45 10.65 5.44
CA THR A 14 -3.27 11.50 5.67
C THR A 14 -2.87 12.30 4.42
N ALA A 15 -3.03 11.76 3.21
CA ALA A 15 -2.84 12.50 1.97
C ALA A 15 -3.74 13.75 1.90
N PHE A 16 -5.03 13.57 2.21
CA PHE A 16 -6.03 14.66 2.22
C PHE A 16 -5.93 15.59 3.43
N VAL A 17 -5.25 15.21 4.51
CA VAL A 17 -5.05 16.10 5.67
C VAL A 17 -3.80 16.96 5.50
N PHE A 18 -2.72 16.40 4.96
CA PHE A 18 -1.40 17.05 4.96
C PHE A 18 -0.98 17.65 3.61
N TYR A 19 -1.53 17.18 2.48
CA TYR A 19 -1.05 17.55 1.13
C TYR A 19 -2.15 18.16 0.24
N VAL A 20 -2.91 19.12 0.77
CA VAL A 20 -4.05 19.75 0.07
C VAL A 20 -3.69 21.01 -0.73
N GLN A 21 -2.44 21.46 -0.69
CA GLN A 21 -2.00 22.63 -1.47
C GLN A 21 -1.60 22.23 -2.89
N PHE A 22 -2.60 21.94 -3.72
CA PHE A 22 -2.41 21.38 -5.06
C PHE A 22 -1.69 22.31 -6.07
N ALA A 23 -1.61 23.62 -5.79
CA ALA A 23 -0.88 24.57 -6.61
C ALA A 23 0.65 24.54 -6.39
N ASP A 24 1.11 23.91 -5.30
CA ASP A 24 2.53 23.66 -5.05
C ASP A 24 2.91 22.29 -5.65
N PRO A 25 3.80 22.24 -6.65
CA PRO A 25 4.23 20.99 -7.28
C PRO A 25 4.84 19.98 -6.29
N ASN A 26 5.51 20.45 -5.24
CA ASN A 26 6.10 19.57 -4.23
C ASN A 26 5.01 18.86 -3.41
N GLN A 27 4.01 19.61 -2.95
CA GLN A 27 2.83 19.08 -2.26
C GLN A 27 2.03 18.12 -3.15
N MET A 28 1.79 18.49 -4.40
CA MET A 28 1.11 17.64 -5.38
C MET A 28 1.85 16.31 -5.60
N THR A 29 3.18 16.35 -5.70
CA THR A 29 3.99 15.13 -5.86
C THR A 29 3.85 14.19 -4.66
N HIS A 30 3.86 14.74 -3.44
CA HIS A 30 3.64 13.94 -2.23
C HIS A 30 2.21 13.37 -2.15
N PHE A 31 1.20 14.16 -2.51
CA PHE A 31 -0.19 13.70 -2.57
C PHE A 31 -0.35 12.53 -3.53
N LEU A 32 0.09 12.70 -4.79
CA LEU A 32 -0.02 11.66 -5.82
C LEU A 32 0.76 10.40 -5.47
N LYS A 33 1.95 10.55 -4.87
CA LYS A 33 2.72 9.41 -4.32
C LYS A 33 1.89 8.63 -3.30
N ASN A 34 1.25 9.30 -2.35
CA ASN A 34 0.46 8.63 -1.32
C ASN A 34 -0.76 7.91 -1.93
N ILE A 35 -1.42 8.51 -2.93
CA ILE A 35 -2.51 7.86 -3.67
C ILE A 35 -2.02 6.60 -4.41
N ALA A 36 -0.85 6.67 -5.07
CA ALA A 36 -0.27 5.51 -5.75
C ALA A 36 0.06 4.37 -4.77
N ILE A 37 0.62 4.70 -3.60
CA ILE A 37 0.89 3.73 -2.53
C ILE A 37 -0.41 3.10 -2.03
N ALA A 38 -1.45 3.90 -1.75
CA ALA A 38 -2.74 3.39 -1.33
C ALA A 38 -3.36 2.46 -2.38
N GLY A 39 -3.26 2.78 -3.68
CA GLY A 39 -3.69 1.91 -4.77
C GLY A 39 -2.96 0.55 -4.77
N GLY A 40 -1.64 0.55 -4.62
CA GLY A 40 -0.85 -0.68 -4.48
C GLY A 40 -1.25 -1.51 -3.27
N LEU A 41 -1.55 -0.86 -2.15
CA LEU A 41 -2.06 -1.55 -0.95
C LEU A 41 -3.45 -2.14 -1.16
N LEU A 42 -4.34 -1.46 -1.89
CA LEU A 42 -5.65 -2.02 -2.23
C LEU A 42 -5.54 -3.23 -3.17
N GLN A 43 -4.59 -3.21 -4.11
CA GLN A 43 -4.27 -4.38 -4.93
C GLN A 43 -3.89 -5.58 -4.04
N VAL A 44 -2.97 -5.38 -3.08
CA VAL A 44 -2.58 -6.43 -2.12
C VAL A 44 -3.75 -6.81 -1.20
N ALA A 45 -4.61 -5.86 -0.83
CA ALA A 45 -5.76 -6.14 0.02
C ALA A 45 -6.77 -7.08 -0.65
N VAL A 46 -6.94 -6.98 -1.96
CA VAL A 46 -7.88 -7.81 -2.73
C VAL A 46 -7.25 -9.13 -3.16
N TYR A 47 -6.02 -9.09 -3.69
CA TYR A 47 -5.37 -10.26 -4.31
C TYR A 47 -4.36 -10.98 -3.40
N GLY A 48 -4.04 -10.41 -2.23
CA GLY A 48 -2.99 -10.91 -1.35
C GLY A 48 -1.58 -10.60 -1.85
N ALA A 49 -0.57 -11.08 -1.12
CA ALA A 49 0.85 -10.85 -1.43
C ALA A 49 1.39 -11.71 -2.59
N GLY A 50 0.59 -12.65 -3.11
CA GLY A 50 1.02 -13.60 -4.13
C GLY A 50 2.18 -14.52 -3.68
N GLY A 51 2.81 -15.20 -4.64
CA GLY A 51 3.91 -16.14 -4.39
C GLY A 51 5.23 -15.50 -3.92
N LEU A 52 5.34 -14.16 -3.99
CA LEU A 52 6.50 -13.41 -3.50
C LEU A 52 6.36 -13.01 -2.02
N GLY A 53 5.22 -13.29 -1.40
CA GLY A 53 5.04 -13.07 0.05
C GLY A 53 5.98 -13.92 0.89
N LEU A 54 6.40 -13.40 2.04
CA LEU A 54 7.26 -14.15 2.97
C LEU A 54 6.64 -15.47 3.42
N ASP A 55 5.31 -15.52 3.56
CA ASP A 55 4.60 -16.74 3.94
C ASP A 55 4.65 -17.80 2.82
N ALA A 56 4.53 -17.37 1.56
CA ALA A 56 4.73 -18.25 0.42
C ALA A 56 6.20 -18.76 0.36
N LEU A 57 7.18 -17.89 0.58
CA LEU A 57 8.60 -18.26 0.64
C LEU A 57 8.90 -19.25 1.78
N ARG A 58 8.31 -19.06 2.96
CA ARG A 58 8.44 -19.99 4.09
C ARG A 58 7.83 -21.35 3.77
N SER A 59 6.63 -21.35 3.18
CA SER A 59 5.95 -22.58 2.75
C SER A 59 6.74 -23.35 1.69
N LEU A 60 7.40 -22.66 0.76
CA LEU A 60 8.28 -23.30 -0.21
C LEU A 60 9.51 -23.93 0.46
N ARG A 61 10.16 -23.21 1.38
CA ARG A 61 11.34 -23.72 2.10
C ARG A 61 11.04 -24.91 3.00
N SER A 62 9.87 -24.95 3.63
CA SER A 62 9.46 -26.08 4.47
C SER A 62 9.13 -27.36 3.69
N GLN A 63 8.87 -27.27 2.38
CA GLN A 63 8.59 -28.43 1.52
C GLN A 63 9.86 -29.09 0.96
N THR A 64 10.98 -28.38 0.97
CA THR A 64 12.29 -28.87 0.49
C THR A 64 13.18 -29.46 1.58
N ALA A 65 12.70 -29.52 2.83
CA ALA A 65 13.39 -30.10 3.98
C ALA A 65 12.72 -31.41 4.40
#